data_AF-A0A9X6YNJ3-F1
#
_entry.id   AF-A0A9X6YNJ3-F1
#
_cell.length_a   1.000
_cell.length_b   1.000
_cell.length_c   1.000
_cell.angle_alpha   90.00
_cell.angle_beta   90.00
_cell.angle_gamma   90.00
#
_symmetry.space_group_name_H-M   'P 1'
#
loop_
_entity.id
_entity.type
_entity.pdbx_description
1 polymer ?
#
loop_
_entity_poly.entity_id
_entity_poly.type
_entity_poly.pdbx_seq_one_letter_code
_entity_poly.pdbx_strand_id
1 'polypeptide(L)'
;MPTYVLYGKETYLLEDKVKGIIQEFTNNTKEDLNVVEFDMEEETIQTAINEAEEYSFFGGKKIVITRNANFLTSDNNKEVNHDVNYILSFLEKKMEDSVLILIVNQEKLDQRKKVVKELKKKAIIFEAKTLNQAETATWILNYANNKNIQISNESVQELIVSVGCDLRTCLES
;
A
#
# COMPACT_ATOMS: atom_id res chain seq x y z
N MET A 1 13.64 9.37 -1.81
CA MET A 1 12.19 9.11 -1.87
C MET A 1 11.82 7.93 -0.98
N PRO A 2 10.62 7.94 -0.40
CA PRO A 2 10.22 6.96 0.61
C PRO A 2 9.94 5.57 0.02
N THR A 3 10.20 4.55 0.82
CA THR A 3 9.62 3.20 0.64
C THR A 3 8.39 3.10 1.53
N TYR A 4 7.30 2.52 1.03
CA TYR A 4 6.08 2.26 1.77
C TYR A 4 5.88 0.75 1.93
N VAL A 5 5.40 0.34 3.10
CA VAL A 5 4.87 -1.00 3.32
C VAL A 5 3.43 -0.86 3.80
N LEU A 6 2.50 -1.32 2.97
CA LEU A 6 1.07 -1.30 3.24
C LEU A 6 0.65 -2.74 3.50
N TYR A 7 0.12 -3.03 4.70
CA TYR A 7 -0.34 -4.39 5.02
C TYR A 7 -1.68 -4.40 5.73
N GLY A 8 -2.48 -5.44 5.51
CA GLY A 8 -3.75 -5.64 6.19
C GLY A 8 -4.69 -6.54 5.39
N LYS A 9 -5.82 -6.89 6.00
CA LYS A 9 -6.89 -7.65 5.33
C LYS A 9 -7.86 -6.75 4.58
N GLU A 10 -7.93 -5.49 4.96
CA GLU A 10 -8.85 -4.53 4.35
C GLU A 10 -8.25 -3.97 3.05
N THR A 11 -8.48 -4.69 1.96
CA THR A 11 -7.94 -4.34 0.63
C THR A 11 -8.37 -2.96 0.15
N TYR A 12 -9.59 -2.52 0.51
CA TYR A 12 -10.07 -1.20 0.11
C TYR A 12 -9.18 -0.08 0.69
N LEU A 13 -8.83 -0.17 1.97
CA LEU A 13 -7.95 0.82 2.62
C LEU A 13 -6.54 0.80 2.05
N LEU A 14 -6.04 -0.37 1.64
CA LEU A 14 -4.75 -0.48 0.95
C LEU A 14 -4.81 0.25 -0.39
N GLU A 15 -5.84 0.01 -1.21
CA GLU A 15 -6.01 0.69 -2.51
C GLU A 15 -6.21 2.21 -2.36
N ASP A 16 -7.03 2.63 -1.40
CA ASP A 16 -7.25 4.05 -1.12
C ASP A 16 -5.94 4.73 -0.72
N LYS A 17 -5.12 4.06 0.10
CA LYS A 17 -3.81 4.58 0.49
C LYS A 17 -2.85 4.66 -0.69
N VAL A 18 -2.80 3.65 -1.56
CA VAL A 18 -1.99 3.67 -2.79
C VAL A 18 -2.39 4.84 -3.68
N LYS A 19 -3.69 5.02 -3.92
CA LYS A 19 -4.21 6.14 -4.72
C LYS A 19 -3.83 7.49 -4.12
N GLY A 20 -3.98 7.64 -2.79
CA GLY A 20 -3.59 8.85 -2.08
C GLY A 20 -2.10 9.15 -2.23
N ILE A 21 -1.24 8.13 -2.14
CA ILE A 21 0.21 8.26 -2.36
C ILE A 21 0.50 8.74 -3.79
N ILE A 22 -0.08 8.07 -4.80
CA ILE A 22 0.12 8.46 -6.21
C ILE A 22 -0.33 9.91 -6.45
N GLN A 23 -1.49 10.31 -5.92
CA GLN A 23 -2.01 11.67 -6.05
C GLN A 23 -1.13 12.71 -5.36
N GLU A 24 -0.63 12.42 -4.16
CA GLU A 24 0.30 13.29 -3.44
C GLU A 24 1.56 13.53 -4.28
N PHE A 25 2.15 12.46 -4.84
CA PHE A 25 3.32 12.58 -5.70
C PHE A 25 3.01 13.32 -7.01
N THR A 26 1.83 13.10 -7.60
CA THR A 26 1.38 13.78 -8.81
C THR A 26 1.25 15.28 -8.60
N ASN A 27 0.68 15.71 -7.47
CA ASN A 27 0.51 17.13 -7.17
C ASN A 27 1.83 17.83 -6.82
N ASN A 28 2.78 17.09 -6.22
CA ASN A 28 4.06 17.62 -5.80
C ASN A 28 5.14 17.58 -6.90
N THR A 29 4.83 17.05 -8.08
CA THR A 29 5.78 16.94 -9.18
C THR A 29 5.24 17.60 -10.44
N LYS A 30 6.10 18.28 -11.19
CA LYS A 30 5.77 18.83 -12.51
C LYS A 30 6.21 17.91 -13.66
N GLU A 31 6.89 16.82 -13.30
CA GLU A 31 7.45 15.82 -14.21
C GLU A 31 6.45 14.68 -14.41
N ASP A 32 6.57 13.97 -15.52
CA ASP A 32 5.76 12.78 -15.77
C ASP A 32 6.05 11.70 -14.72
N LEU A 33 4.97 11.11 -14.19
CA LEU A 33 5.04 9.96 -13.28
C LEU A 33 4.88 8.67 -14.06
N ASN A 34 5.88 7.81 -13.94
CA ASN A 34 5.79 6.44 -14.43
C ASN A 34 5.36 5.53 -13.28
N VAL A 35 4.19 4.89 -13.39
CA VAL A 35 3.70 3.93 -12.41
C VAL A 35 3.79 2.53 -13.01
N VAL A 36 4.55 1.65 -12.35
CA VAL A 36 4.73 0.25 -12.76
C VAL A 36 4.28 -0.65 -11.62
N GLU A 37 3.54 -1.69 -11.94
CA GLU A 37 2.99 -2.63 -10.97
C GLU A 37 3.47 -4.04 -11.27
N PHE A 38 3.82 -4.78 -10.22
CA PHE A 38 4.31 -6.15 -10.26
C PHE A 38 3.50 -7.02 -9.30
N ASP A 39 3.16 -8.24 -9.71
CA ASP A 39 2.60 -9.25 -8.81
C ASP A 39 3.73 -10.15 -8.29
N MET A 40 3.93 -10.19 -6.98
CA MET A 40 4.99 -11.01 -6.38
C MET A 40 4.67 -12.51 -6.38
N GLU A 41 3.46 -12.92 -6.76
CA GLU A 41 3.16 -14.34 -7.01
C GLU A 41 3.59 -14.80 -8.41
N GLU A 42 3.84 -13.87 -9.33
CA GLU A 42 4.23 -14.16 -10.72
C GLU A 42 5.66 -13.69 -11.04
N GLU A 43 6.08 -12.58 -10.44
CA GLU A 43 7.33 -11.88 -10.72
C GLU A 43 8.22 -11.75 -9.48
N THR A 44 9.52 -11.69 -9.71
CA THR A 44 10.49 -11.60 -8.61
C THR A 44 10.62 -10.17 -8.08
N ILE A 45 10.98 -10.03 -6.80
CA ILE A 45 11.23 -8.70 -6.21
C ILE A 45 12.48 -8.06 -6.83
N GLN A 46 13.43 -8.87 -7.30
CA GLN A 46 14.62 -8.42 -8.00
C GLN A 46 14.25 -7.64 -9.26
N THR A 47 13.27 -8.12 -10.02
CA THR A 47 12.75 -7.43 -11.21
C THR A 47 12.18 -6.06 -10.84
N ALA A 48 11.30 -6.00 -9.83
CA ALA A 48 10.69 -4.75 -9.39
C ALA A 48 11.72 -3.75 -8.84
N ILE A 49 12.72 -4.21 -8.10
CA ILE A 49 13.80 -3.34 -7.58
C ILE A 49 14.68 -2.84 -8.73
N ASN A 50 15.02 -3.68 -9.70
CA ASN A 50 15.80 -3.25 -10.87
C ASN A 50 15.03 -2.19 -11.67
N GLU A 51 13.72 -2.39 -11.87
CA GLU A 51 12.85 -1.38 -12.49
C GLU A 51 12.86 -0.09 -11.68
N ALA A 52 12.79 -0.16 -10.34
CA ALA A 52 12.85 1.02 -9.49
C ALA A 52 14.20 1.75 -9.63
N GLU A 53 15.31 1.02 -9.74
CA GLU A 53 16.67 1.53 -9.90
C GLU A 53 16.98 2.05 -11.31
N GLU A 54 16.24 1.60 -12.32
CA GLU A 54 16.44 2.03 -13.69
C GLU A 54 16.00 3.48 -13.90
N TYR A 55 16.95 4.30 -14.31
CA TYR A 55 16.73 5.72 -14.60
C TYR A 55 15.66 5.89 -15.67
N SER A 56 14.69 6.78 -15.41
CA SER A 56 13.77 7.22 -16.45
C SER A 56 14.54 8.04 -17.49
N PHE A 57 14.56 7.57 -18.74
CA PHE A 57 15.19 8.30 -19.86
C PHE A 57 14.63 9.72 -20.05
N PHE A 58 13.41 9.98 -19.55
CA PHE A 58 12.74 11.27 -19.65
C PHE A 58 12.85 12.12 -18.36
N GLY A 59 13.64 11.70 -17.37
CA GLY A 59 13.83 12.43 -16.12
C GLY A 59 12.59 12.46 -15.20
N GLY A 60 11.64 11.54 -15.43
CA GLY A 60 10.42 11.44 -14.63
C GLY A 60 10.58 10.59 -13.37
N LYS A 61 9.77 10.89 -12.36
CA LYS A 61 9.70 10.10 -11.12
C LYS A 61 9.01 8.76 -11.39
N LYS A 62 9.50 7.71 -10.75
CA LYS A 62 8.96 6.35 -10.89
C LYS A 62 8.29 5.89 -9.60
N ILE A 63 7.11 5.31 -9.70
CA ILE A 63 6.42 4.62 -8.60
C ILE A 63 6.36 3.14 -8.99
N VAL A 64 7.05 2.30 -8.22
CA VAL A 64 6.99 0.85 -8.37
C VAL A 64 6.12 0.28 -7.27
N ILE A 65 5.08 -0.42 -7.66
CA ILE A 65 4.10 -1.05 -6.77
C ILE A 65 4.29 -2.56 -6.88
N THR A 66 4.47 -3.24 -5.75
CA THR A 66 4.54 -4.69 -5.70
C THR A 66 3.35 -5.22 -4.90
N ARG A 67 2.49 -6.01 -5.54
CA ARG A 67 1.34 -6.67 -4.92
C ARG A 67 1.72 -8.04 -4.39
N ASN A 68 0.91 -8.54 -3.45
CA ASN A 68 1.03 -9.89 -2.90
C ASN A 68 2.44 -10.21 -2.38
N ALA A 69 3.10 -9.28 -1.70
CA ALA A 69 4.44 -9.46 -1.14
C ALA A 69 4.48 -10.40 0.09
N ASN A 70 3.92 -11.60 -0.07
CA ASN A 70 3.73 -12.63 0.95
C ASN A 70 5.06 -13.15 1.53
N PHE A 71 6.17 -12.95 0.80
CA PHE A 71 7.52 -13.20 1.30
C PHE A 71 7.91 -12.34 2.51
N LEU A 72 7.15 -11.29 2.84
CA LEU A 72 7.30 -10.51 4.08
C LEU A 72 6.53 -11.11 5.28
N THR A 73 5.67 -12.09 5.03
CA THR A 73 4.82 -12.74 6.04
C THR A 73 5.41 -14.10 6.46
N SER A 74 4.79 -14.76 7.43
CA SER A 74 5.15 -16.14 7.80
C SER A 74 4.63 -17.16 6.80
N ASP A 75 3.59 -16.82 6.04
CA ASP A 75 2.97 -17.63 5.01
C ASP A 75 3.60 -17.30 3.66
N ASN A 76 4.83 -17.78 3.47
CA ASN A 76 5.56 -17.58 2.22
C ASN A 76 5.39 -18.81 1.33
N ASN A 77 4.50 -18.73 0.36
CA ASN A 77 4.38 -19.77 -0.66
C ASN A 77 5.59 -19.66 -1.60
N LYS A 78 6.37 -20.74 -1.75
CA LYS A 78 7.71 -20.71 -2.37
C LYS A 78 7.69 -20.80 -3.90
N GLU A 79 6.57 -20.47 -4.55
CA GLU A 79 6.46 -20.63 -6.01
C GLU A 79 7.42 -19.67 -6.73
N VAL A 80 7.60 -18.46 -6.20
CA VAL A 80 8.57 -17.47 -6.68
C VAL A 80 9.68 -17.25 -5.66
N ASN A 81 10.94 -17.27 -6.13
CA ASN A 81 12.11 -17.09 -5.27
C ASN A 81 12.55 -15.62 -5.20
N HIS A 82 12.11 -14.93 -4.15
CA HIS A 82 12.45 -13.53 -3.89
C HIS A 82 13.77 -13.39 -3.14
N ASP A 83 14.75 -12.74 -3.76
CA ASP A 83 15.98 -12.33 -3.07
C ASP A 83 15.76 -11.00 -2.35
N VAL A 84 15.39 -11.09 -1.08
CA VAL A 84 15.11 -9.94 -0.21
C VAL A 84 16.33 -9.05 0.04
N ASN A 85 17.55 -9.48 -0.32
CA ASN A 85 18.73 -8.62 -0.21
C ASN A 85 18.65 -7.43 -1.16
N TYR A 86 17.95 -7.54 -2.30
CA TYR A 86 17.73 -6.42 -3.20
C TYR A 86 16.96 -5.28 -2.51
N ILE A 87 15.91 -5.61 -1.73
CA ILE A 87 15.21 -4.61 -0.92
C ILE A 87 16.16 -3.94 0.09
N LEU A 88 16.97 -4.74 0.78
CA LEU A 88 17.90 -4.22 1.78
C LEU A 88 18.91 -3.25 1.16
N SER A 89 19.49 -3.61 0.01
CA SER A 89 20.42 -2.75 -0.73
C SER A 89 19.73 -1.49 -1.24
N PHE A 90 18.50 -1.60 -1.76
CA PHE A 90 17.72 -0.46 -2.22
C PHE A 90 17.47 0.55 -1.08
N LEU A 91 17.14 0.07 0.12
CA LEU A 91 16.94 0.91 1.31
C LEU A 91 18.20 1.66 1.76
N GLU A 92 19.40 1.18 1.41
CA GLU A 92 20.66 1.88 1.70
C GLU A 92 20.98 2.97 0.68
N LYS A 93 20.65 2.74 -0.61
CA LYS A 93 21.04 3.63 -1.72
C LYS A 93 20.36 5.00 -1.70
N LYS A 94 19.25 5.16 -0.97
CA LYS A 94 18.44 6.40 -0.90
C LYS A 94 18.22 7.04 -2.28
N MET A 95 17.47 6.33 -3.12
CA MET A 95 17.05 6.83 -4.43
C MET A 95 16.16 8.07 -4.30
N GLU A 96 16.47 9.15 -5.01
CA GLU A 96 15.71 10.42 -4.97
C GLU A 96 14.57 10.48 -5.99
N ASP A 97 14.52 9.56 -6.96
CA ASP A 97 13.57 9.63 -8.07
C ASP A 97 12.59 8.45 -8.14
N SER A 98 12.70 7.49 -7.22
CA SER A 98 11.87 6.27 -7.19
C SER A 98 11.15 6.08 -5.85
N VAL A 99 9.86 5.79 -5.91
CA VAL A 99 9.05 5.35 -4.77
C VAL A 99 8.79 3.85 -4.92
N LEU A 100 9.02 3.09 -3.84
CA LEU A 100 8.69 1.67 -3.77
C LEU A 100 7.51 1.46 -2.82
N ILE A 101 6.47 0.77 -3.27
CA ILE A 101 5.28 0.44 -2.46
C ILE A 101 5.13 -1.07 -2.38
N LEU A 102 5.34 -1.64 -1.19
CA LEU A 102 5.18 -3.06 -0.92
C LEU A 102 3.79 -3.31 -0.31
N ILE A 103 2.91 -4.01 -1.03
CA ILE A 103 1.54 -4.32 -0.59
C ILE A 103 1.46 -5.77 -0.14
N VAL A 104 0.93 -5.97 1.06
CA VAL A 104 0.78 -7.28 1.69
C VAL A 104 -0.68 -7.46 2.15
N ASN A 105 -1.40 -8.37 1.50
CA ASN A 105 -2.81 -8.65 1.81
C ASN A 105 -2.97 -9.58 3.04
N GLN A 106 -2.15 -9.36 4.07
CA GLN A 106 -2.11 -10.14 5.29
C GLN A 106 -2.04 -9.24 6.52
N GLU A 107 -2.62 -9.73 7.61
CA GLU A 107 -2.80 -8.96 8.84
C GLU A 107 -1.47 -8.68 9.56
N LYS A 108 -0.46 -9.52 9.37
CA LYS A 108 0.81 -9.43 10.10
C LYS A 108 2.02 -9.72 9.21
N LEU A 109 3.03 -8.87 9.36
CA LEU A 109 4.38 -9.11 8.85
C LEU A 109 5.18 -10.01 9.81
N ASP A 110 6.07 -10.85 9.28
CA ASP A 110 6.92 -11.70 10.12
C ASP A 110 8.09 -10.90 10.69
N GLN A 111 7.92 -10.44 11.94
CA GLN A 111 8.92 -9.61 12.63
C GLN A 111 10.25 -10.32 12.90
N ARG A 112 10.34 -11.64 12.71
CA ARG A 112 11.60 -12.39 12.86
C ARG A 112 12.51 -12.17 11.64
N LYS A 113 11.94 -11.87 10.47
CA LYS A 113 12.69 -11.66 9.22
C LYS A 113 13.49 -10.35 9.28
N LYS A 114 14.77 -10.43 8.88
CA LYS A 114 15.67 -9.27 8.85
C LYS A 114 15.12 -8.14 7.97
N VAL A 115 14.60 -8.48 6.79
CA VAL A 115 14.01 -7.50 5.85
C VAL A 115 12.84 -6.73 6.48
N VAL A 116 11.96 -7.39 7.24
CA VAL A 116 10.84 -6.73 7.93
C VAL A 116 11.34 -5.77 9.00
N LYS A 117 12.38 -6.15 9.75
CA LYS A 117 12.98 -5.27 10.77
C LYS A 117 13.59 -4.01 10.15
N GLU A 118 14.27 -4.15 9.02
CA GLU A 118 14.87 -3.00 8.32
C GLU A 118 13.82 -2.11 7.65
N LEU A 119 12.79 -2.70 7.03
CA LEU A 119 11.65 -1.96 6.50
C LEU A 119 10.96 -1.15 7.60
N LYS A 120 10.72 -1.72 8.79
CA LYS A 120 10.13 -0.96 9.90
C LYS A 120 10.97 0.24 10.38
N LYS A 121 12.28 0.23 10.14
CA LYS A 121 13.18 1.34 10.51
C LYS A 121 13.25 2.41 9.44
N LYS A 122 13.18 2.02 8.16
CA LYS A 122 13.54 2.89 7.01
C LYS A 122 12.37 3.21 6.09
N ALA A 123 11.32 2.40 6.11
CA ALA A 123 10.12 2.58 5.30
C ALA A 123 8.97 3.18 6.14
N ILE A 124 8.03 3.81 5.45
CA ILE A 124 6.77 4.27 6.02
C ILE A 124 5.81 3.08 6.06
N ILE A 125 5.32 2.76 7.26
CA ILE A 125 4.47 1.60 7.48
C ILE A 125 3.02 2.05 7.62
N PHE A 126 2.12 1.42 6.87
CA PHE A 126 0.67 1.59 6.99
C PHE A 126 0.01 0.23 7.23
N GLU A 127 -0.81 0.17 8.28
CA GLU A 127 -1.59 -1.01 8.62
C GLU A 127 -3.06 -0.73 8.33
N ALA A 128 -3.62 -1.42 7.34
CA ALA A 128 -5.04 -1.46 7.04
C ALA A 128 -5.74 -2.40 8.05
N LYS A 129 -5.96 -1.87 9.25
CA LYS A 129 -6.70 -2.56 10.31
C LYS A 129 -8.15 -2.74 9.89
N THR A 130 -8.70 -3.91 10.18
CA THR A 130 -10.15 -4.11 10.13
C THR A 130 -10.79 -3.17 11.14
N LEU A 131 -11.67 -2.30 10.65
CA LEU A 131 -12.36 -1.32 11.48
C LEU A 131 -13.50 -2.01 12.25
N ASN A 132 -13.64 -1.70 13.53
CA ASN A 132 -14.85 -2.05 14.27
C ASN A 132 -16.03 -1.16 13.82
N GLN A 133 -17.25 -1.41 14.30
CA GLN A 133 -18.43 -0.62 13.88
C GLN A 133 -18.27 0.89 14.14
N ALA A 134 -17.69 1.29 15.27
CA ALA A 134 -17.51 2.70 15.59
C ALA A 134 -16.44 3.37 14.71
N GLU A 135 -15.35 2.66 14.43
CA GLU A 135 -14.30 3.10 13.53
C GLU A 135 -14.79 3.18 12.09
N THR A 136 -15.61 2.22 11.66
CA THR A 136 -16.26 2.20 10.34
C THR A 136 -17.18 3.40 10.18
N ALA A 137 -18.00 3.70 11.19
CA ALA A 137 -18.87 4.88 11.17
C ALA A 137 -18.08 6.18 11.04
N THR A 138 -17.02 6.32 11.83
CA THR A 138 -16.13 7.48 11.78
C THR A 138 -15.46 7.60 10.41
N TRP A 139 -15.04 6.48 9.82
CA TRP A 139 -14.43 6.46 8.50
C TRP A 139 -15.41 6.88 7.40
N ILE A 140 -16.65 6.35 7.41
CA ILE A 140 -17.71 6.72 6.43
C ILE A 140 -18.03 8.22 6.52
N LEU A 141 -18.15 8.77 7.74
CA LEU A 141 -18.41 10.20 7.93
C LEU A 141 -17.27 11.06 7.37
N ASN A 142 -16.02 10.68 7.63
CA ASN A 142 -14.86 11.39 7.10
C ASN A 142 -14.79 11.28 5.57
N TYR A 143 -15.09 10.11 5.01
CA TYR A 143 -15.16 9.88 3.58
C TYR A 143 -16.23 10.76 2.92
N ALA A 144 -17.45 10.77 3.48
CA ALA A 144 -18.56 11.59 3.00
C ALA A 144 -18.22 13.09 3.06
N ASN A 145 -17.65 13.56 4.17
CA ASN A 145 -17.20 14.95 4.31
C ASN A 145 -16.13 15.32 3.26
N ASN A 146 -15.14 14.46 3.02
CA ASN A 146 -14.13 14.69 1.98
C ASN A 146 -14.73 14.75 0.57
N LYS A 147 -15.88 14.12 0.36
CA LYS A 147 -16.65 14.17 -0.89
C LYS A 147 -17.70 15.30 -0.91
N ASN A 148 -17.76 16.15 0.11
CA ASN A 148 -18.79 17.17 0.32
C ASN A 148 -20.22 16.60 0.37
N ILE A 149 -20.37 15.35 0.83
CA ILE A 149 -21.65 14.69 1.04
C ILE A 149 -22.03 14.86 2.51
N GLN A 150 -23.24 15.36 2.76
CA GLN A 150 -23.78 15.39 4.12
C GLN A 150 -24.56 14.11 4.40
N ILE A 151 -24.08 13.34 5.37
CA ILE A 151 -24.75 12.15 5.90
C ILE A 151 -24.88 12.28 7.41
N SER A 152 -26.03 11.90 7.97
CA SER A 152 -26.22 11.92 9.43
C SER A 152 -25.58 10.68 10.06
N ASN A 153 -25.21 10.79 11.35
CA ASN A 153 -24.73 9.64 12.11
C ASN A 153 -25.74 8.48 12.11
N GLU A 154 -27.03 8.78 12.18
CA GLU A 154 -28.10 7.77 12.18
C GLU A 154 -28.13 6.99 10.87
N SER A 155 -28.03 7.66 9.72
CA SER A 155 -27.97 6.98 8.41
C SER A 155 -26.70 6.14 8.24
N VAL A 156 -25.57 6.58 8.79
CA VAL A 156 -24.33 5.78 8.79
C VAL A 156 -24.47 4.53 9.66
N GLN A 157 -25.11 4.63 10.82
CA GLN A 157 -25.35 3.48 11.68
C GLN A 157 -26.31 2.48 11.03
N GLU A 158 -27.38 2.94 10.37
CA GLU A 158 -28.28 2.06 9.60
C GLU A 158 -27.58 1.35 8.45
N LEU A 159 -26.67 2.05 7.75
CA LEU A 159 -25.85 1.46 6.69
C LEU A 159 -24.95 0.34 7.25
N ILE A 160 -24.27 0.58 8.37
CA ILE A 160 -23.40 -0.41 9.02
C ILE A 160 -24.20 -1.60 9.55
N VAL A 161 -25.42 -1.39 10.03
CA VAL A 161 -26.31 -2.47 10.49
C VAL A 161 -26.79 -3.32 9.31
N SER A 162 -27.03 -2.73 8.14
CA SER A 162 -27.56 -3.46 6.96
C SER A 162 -26.47 -4.15 6.14
N VAL A 163 -25.28 -3.56 6.03
CA VAL A 163 -24.19 -4.04 5.16
C VAL A 163 -23.03 -4.66 5.95
N GLY A 164 -22.90 -4.34 7.25
CA GLY A 164 -21.78 -4.76 8.10
C GLY A 164 -20.61 -3.77 8.07
N CYS A 165 -19.43 -4.22 8.52
CA CYS A 165 -18.20 -3.39 8.55
C CYS A 165 -17.36 -3.50 7.26
N ASP A 166 -17.89 -4.10 6.20
CA ASP A 166 -17.18 -4.21 4.93
C ASP A 166 -17.23 -2.85 4.20
N LEU A 167 -16.07 -2.20 4.12
CA LEU A 167 -15.97 -0.84 3.57
C LEU A 167 -16.31 -0.77 2.09
N ARG A 168 -15.98 -1.81 1.33
CA ARG A 168 -16.24 -1.83 -0.11
C ARG A 168 -17.74 -1.85 -0.38
N THR A 169 -18.45 -2.70 0.34
CA THR A 169 -19.89 -2.87 0.20
C THR A 169 -20.64 -1.63 0.71
N CYS A 170 -20.19 -1.01 1.80
CA CYS A 170 -20.75 0.25 2.31
C CYS A 170 -20.70 1.41 1.30
N LEU A 171 -19.72 1.42 0.40
CA LEU A 171 -19.54 2.51 -0.57
C LEU A 171 -20.29 2.31 -1.89
N GLU A 172 -20.69 1.08 -2.19
CA GLU A 172 -21.46 0.72 -3.39
C GLU A 172 -22.98 0.72 -3.16
N SER A 173 -23.41 0.88 -1.91
CA SER A 173 -24.82 0.93 -1.45
C SER A 173 -25.39 2.34 -1.50
#